data_AF-A0A929FAA9-F1
#
_entry.id   AF-A0A929FAA9-F1
#
_cell.length_a   1.000
_cell.length_b   1.000
_cell.length_c   1.000
_cell.angle_alpha   90.00
_cell.angle_beta   90.00
_cell.angle_gamma   90.00
#
_symmetry.space_group_name_H-M   'P 1'
#
loop_
_entity.id
_entity.type
_entity.pdbx_description
1 polymer ?
#
loop_
_entity_poly.entity_id
_entity_poly.type
_entity_poly.pdbx_seq_one_letter_code
_entity_poly.pdbx_strand_id
1 'polypeptide(L)'
;MDVATLLGVISGFGLVIMAIKMGGGLIWFVNIPSIMIVLGGTLAITLINYPLSDVLSVMKVLKNAFLYKIPQLTAMLPKIVDLSRVARRDGILAMEKEVKKI
;
A
#
# COMPACT_ATOMS: atom_id res chain seq x y z
N MET A 1 -5.24 6.69 -1.30
CA MET A 1 -4.69 7.26 -0.05
C MET A 1 -5.69 8.18 0.61
N ASP A 2 -5.85 8.03 1.92
CA ASP A 2 -6.52 9.00 2.78
C ASP A 2 -5.68 10.29 2.81
N VAL A 3 -6.35 11.46 2.82
CA VAL A 3 -5.72 12.78 2.94
C VAL A 3 -4.87 12.84 4.22
N ALA A 4 -5.32 12.18 5.29
CA ALA A 4 -4.56 12.07 6.53
C ALA A 4 -3.22 11.33 6.36
N THR A 5 -3.19 10.23 5.60
CA THR A 5 -1.95 9.48 5.31
C THR A 5 -0.99 10.33 4.49
N LEU A 6 -1.49 11.06 3.48
CA LEU A 6 -0.67 11.93 2.66
C LEU A 6 -0.05 13.06 3.49
N LEU A 7 -0.87 13.73 4.32
CA LEU A 7 -0.41 14.78 5.24
C LEU A 7 0.60 14.25 6.27
N GLY A 8 0.37 13.06 6.82
CA GLY A 8 1.27 12.42 7.78
C GLY A 8 2.65 12.11 7.17
N VAL A 9 2.68 11.57 5.96
CA VAL A 9 3.94 11.32 5.23
C VAL A 9 4.66 12.64 4.97
N ILE A 10 3.98 13.64 4.40
CA ILE A 10 4.61 14.92 4.06
C ILE A 10 5.13 15.65 5.31
N SER A 11 4.33 15.72 6.38
CA SER A 11 4.72 16.38 7.63
C SER A 11 5.85 15.63 8.34
N GLY A 12 5.81 14.30 8.39
CA GLY A 12 6.85 13.48 8.99
C GLY A 12 8.20 13.67 8.30
N PHE A 13 8.25 13.53 6.97
CA PHE A 13 9.48 13.78 6.22
C PHE A 13 9.93 15.24 6.32
N GLY A 14 8.99 16.20 6.28
CA GLY A 14 9.29 17.62 6.41
C GLY A 14 9.95 17.98 7.74
N LEU A 15 9.41 17.46 8.85
CA LEU A 15 9.95 17.67 10.20
C LEU A 15 11.35 17.05 10.35
N VAL A 16 11.56 15.84 9.83
CA VAL A 16 12.88 15.18 9.85
C VAL A 16 13.92 15.99 9.09
N ILE A 17 13.58 16.45 7.87
CA ILE A 17 14.49 17.27 7.05
C ILE A 17 14.79 18.60 7.74
N MET A 18 13.79 19.24 8.36
CA MET A 18 13.97 20.50 9.07
C MET A 18 14.85 20.32 10.31
N ALA A 19 14.66 19.26 11.08
CA ALA A 19 15.50 18.91 12.22
C ALA A 19 16.97 18.68 11.81
N ILE A 20 17.21 17.96 10.71
CA ILE A 20 18.56 17.72 10.17
C ILE A 20 19.23 19.04 9.75
N LYS A 21 18.48 19.97 9.14
CA LYS A 21 18.98 21.30 8.77
C LYS A 21 19.34 22.16 9.98
N MET A 22 18.56 22.10 11.06
CA MET A 22 18.80 22.87 12.29
C MET A 22 19.96 22.33 13.13
N GLY A 23 20.35 21.07 12.94
CA GLY A 23 21.52 20.45 13.56
C GLY A 23 22.82 20.79 12.82
N GLY A 24 23.49 19.76 12.27
CA GLY A 24 24.83 19.87 11.67
C GLY A 24 24.88 20.03 10.15
N GLY A 25 23.72 20.00 9.46
CA GLY A 25 23.63 20.15 8.01
C GLY A 25 23.42 18.83 7.25
N LEU A 26 22.70 18.91 6.11
CA LEU A 26 22.23 17.77 5.32
C LEU A 26 23.35 16.88 4.76
N ILE A 27 24.51 17.46 4.49
CA ILE A 27 25.62 16.79 3.79
C ILE A 27 26.20 15.64 4.62
N TRP A 28 26.18 15.76 5.95
CA TRP A 28 26.65 14.70 6.86
C TRP A 28 25.76 13.46 6.87
N PHE A 29 24.50 13.60 6.49
CA PHE A 29 23.53 12.51 6.45
C PHE A 29 23.54 11.75 5.11
N VAL A 30 24.17 12.30 4.07
CA VAL A 30 24.27 11.64 2.75
C VAL A 30 25.64 10.97 2.63
N ASN A 31 25.72 9.72 3.06
CA ASN A 31 26.93 8.91 2.97
C ASN A 31 26.78 7.81 1.91
N ILE A 32 27.52 7.96 0.79
CA ILE A 32 27.47 7.02 -0.34
C ILE A 32 27.81 5.57 0.09
N PRO A 33 28.90 5.31 0.85
CA PRO A 33 29.18 3.97 1.38
C PRO A 33 28.03 3.37 2.20
N SER A 34 27.43 4.14 3.12
CA SER A 34 26.31 3.67 3.94
C SER A 34 25.08 3.33 3.09
N ILE A 35 24.77 4.16 2.09
CA ILE A 35 23.65 3.91 1.16
C ILE A 35 23.88 2.61 0.37
N MET A 36 25.12 2.37 -0.10
CA MET A 36 25.46 1.15 -0.83
C MET A 36 25.32 -0.10 0.04
N ILE A 37 25.74 -0.05 1.30
CA ILE A 37 25.60 -1.18 2.23
C ILE A 37 24.14 -1.45 2.56
N VAL A 38 23.35 -0.40 2.85
CA VAL A 38 21.95 -0.57 3.23
C VAL A 38 21.09 -0.98 2.03
N LEU A 39 21.10 -0.22 0.93
CA LEU A 39 20.29 -0.55 -0.25
C LEU A 39 20.80 -1.80 -0.96
N GLY A 40 22.11 -1.91 -1.19
CA GLY A 40 22.70 -3.07 -1.84
C GLY A 40 22.57 -4.34 -1.01
N GLY A 41 22.84 -4.25 0.30
CA GLY A 41 22.72 -5.38 1.22
C GLY A 41 21.28 -5.84 1.38
N THR A 42 20.33 -4.93 1.59
CA THR A 42 18.91 -5.30 1.67
C THR A 42 18.42 -5.92 0.37
N LEU A 43 18.74 -5.35 -0.79
CA LEU A 43 18.38 -5.95 -2.08
C LEU A 43 18.99 -7.34 -2.23
N ALA A 44 20.29 -7.52 -1.99
CA ALA A 44 20.96 -8.81 -2.10
C ALA A 44 20.31 -9.87 -1.20
N ILE A 45 20.04 -9.53 0.07
CA ILE A 45 19.40 -10.43 1.03
C ILE A 45 17.96 -10.76 0.60
N THR A 46 17.21 -9.79 0.06
CA THR A 46 15.86 -10.06 -0.45
C THR A 46 15.86 -11.00 -1.65
N LEU A 47 16.84 -10.89 -2.55
CA LEU A 47 16.98 -11.82 -3.67
C LEU A 47 17.41 -13.23 -3.24
N ILE A 48 18.11 -13.36 -2.11
CA ILE A 48 18.43 -14.68 -1.52
C ILE A 48 17.18 -15.32 -0.91
N ASN A 49 16.33 -14.53 -0.24
CA ASN A 49 15.17 -15.05 0.49
C ASN A 49 13.94 -15.30 -0.39
N TYR A 50 13.81 -14.59 -1.52
CA TYR A 50 12.61 -14.62 -2.35
C TYR A 50 12.92 -14.88 -3.83
N PRO A 51 12.04 -15.59 -4.56
CA PRO A 51 12.17 -15.75 -6.00
C PRO A 51 12.17 -14.39 -6.71
N LEU A 52 12.95 -14.27 -7.78
CA LEU A 52 13.05 -13.02 -8.54
C LEU A 52 11.71 -12.55 -9.10
N SER A 53 10.80 -13.48 -9.43
CA SER A 53 9.43 -13.17 -9.87
C SER A 53 8.66 -12.35 -8.84
N ASP A 54 8.82 -12.69 -7.56
CA ASP A 54 8.07 -12.09 -6.46
C ASP A 54 8.61 -10.70 -6.17
N VAL A 55 9.94 -10.56 -6.13
CA VAL A 55 10.62 -9.26 -5.97
C VAL A 55 10.21 -8.28 -7.06
N LEU A 56 10.17 -8.72 -8.33
CA LEU A 56 9.72 -7.89 -9.45
C LEU A 56 8.21 -7.59 -9.41
N SER A 57 7.41 -8.50 -8.85
CA SER A 57 5.97 -8.29 -8.68
C SER A 57 5.64 -7.21 -7.62
N VAL A 58 6.48 -7.07 -6.59
CA VAL A 58 6.32 -6.05 -5.54
C VAL A 58 6.27 -4.65 -6.13
N MET A 59 7.05 -4.34 -7.17
CA MET A 59 7.02 -3.04 -7.84
C MET A 59 5.66 -2.73 -8.48
N LYS A 60 4.91 -3.75 -8.92
CA LYS A 60 3.55 -3.58 -9.45
C LYS A 60 2.55 -3.35 -8.32
N VAL A 61 2.70 -4.06 -7.21
CA VAL A 61 1.79 -3.99 -6.05
C VAL A 61 2.03 -2.74 -5.20
N LEU A 62 3.25 -2.18 -5.21
CA LEU A 62 3.60 -0.96 -4.49
C LEU A 62 2.69 0.22 -4.85
N LYS A 63 2.26 0.30 -6.13
CA LYS A 63 1.27 1.29 -6.56
C LYS A 63 -0.05 1.18 -5.81
N ASN A 64 -0.49 -0.04 -5.50
CA ASN A 64 -1.71 -0.26 -4.74
C ASN A 64 -1.55 0.25 -3.31
N ALA A 65 -0.38 0.10 -2.67
CA ALA A 65 -0.17 0.61 -1.31
C ALA A 65 -0.38 2.14 -1.19
N PHE A 66 0.01 2.90 -2.22
CA PHE A 66 -0.19 4.36 -2.24
C PHE A 66 -1.56 4.77 -2.84
N LEU A 67 -2.07 4.02 -3.81
CA LEU A 67 -3.29 4.42 -4.54
C LEU A 67 -4.57 3.76 -4.03
N TYR A 68 -4.49 2.82 -3.07
CA TYR A 68 -5.67 2.14 -2.56
C TYR A 68 -6.68 3.15 -2.00
N LYS A 69 -7.91 3.06 -2.51
CA LYS A 69 -9.07 3.76 -1.98
C LYS A 69 -9.80 2.75 -1.12
N ILE A 70 -9.93 3.07 0.17
CA ILE A 70 -10.75 2.28 1.08
C ILE A 70 -12.19 2.34 0.53
N PRO A 71 -12.82 1.20 0.23
CA PRO A 71 -14.22 1.18 -0.21
C PRO A 71 -15.10 1.80 0.88
N GLN A 72 -16.01 2.69 0.49
CA GLN A 72 -16.95 3.28 1.45
C GLN A 72 -17.90 2.19 1.97
N LEU A 73 -17.85 1.92 3.27
CA LEU A 73 -18.67 0.90 3.91
C LEU A 73 -20.17 1.13 3.69
N THR A 74 -20.58 2.40 3.63
CA THR A 74 -21.95 2.85 3.29
C THR A 74 -22.41 2.44 1.89
N ALA A 75 -21.51 2.34 0.92
CA ALA A 75 -21.84 1.86 -0.42
C ALA A 75 -21.84 0.33 -0.53
N MET A 76 -21.15 -0.36 0.40
CA MET A 76 -20.99 -1.81 0.39
C MET A 76 -22.12 -2.53 1.13
N LEU A 77 -22.64 -1.94 2.21
CA LEU A 77 -23.75 -2.47 3.01
C LEU A 77 -25.01 -2.81 2.18
N PRO A 78 -25.54 -1.91 1.33
CA PRO A 78 -26.73 -2.20 0.52
C PRO A 78 -26.50 -3.38 -0.42
N LYS A 79 -25.32 -3.47 -1.06
CA LYS A 79 -24.97 -4.57 -1.96
C LYS A 79 -24.95 -5.91 -1.25
N ILE A 80 -24.41 -5.97 -0.03
CA ILE A 80 -24.40 -7.21 0.77
C ILE A 80 -25.81 -7.61 1.17
N VAL A 81 -26.65 -6.65 1.58
CA VAL A 81 -28.05 -6.92 1.94
C VAL A 81 -28.84 -7.42 0.72
N ASP A 82 -28.66 -6.82 -0.45
CA ASP A 82 -29.34 -7.26 -1.67
C ASP A 82 -28.88 -8.65 -2.11
N LEU A 83 -27.57 -8.94 -2.07
CA LEU A 83 -27.07 -10.29 -2.32
C LEU A 83 -27.65 -11.32 -1.34
N SER A 84 -27.78 -10.96 -0.06
CA SER A 84 -28.40 -11.85 0.95
C SER A 84 -29.89 -12.10 0.68
N ARG A 85 -30.61 -11.10 0.14
CA ARG A 85 -32.02 -11.24 -0.27
C ARG A 85 -32.16 -12.16 -1.47
N VAL A 86 -31.30 -12.00 -2.48
CA VAL A 86 -31.27 -12.88 -3.67
C VAL A 86 -30.94 -14.31 -3.25
N ALA A 87 -29.93 -14.50 -2.41
CA ALA A 87 -29.58 -15.83 -1.89
C ALA A 87 -30.74 -16.50 -1.14
N ARG A 88 -31.51 -15.72 -0.36
CA ARG A 88 -32.64 -16.24 0.43
C ARG A 88 -33.89 -16.52 -0.41
N ARG A 89 -34.17 -15.73 -1.44
CA ARG A 89 -35.38 -15.88 -2.28
C ARG A 89 -35.16 -16.81 -3.45
N ASP A 90 -34.07 -16.60 -4.17
CA ASP A 90 -33.81 -17.20 -5.48
C ASP A 90 -32.71 -18.28 -5.41
N GLY A 91 -32.14 -18.49 -4.22
CA GLY A 91 -31.13 -19.50 -3.94
C GLY A 91 -29.71 -19.06 -4.30
N ILE A 92 -28.76 -19.93 -3.96
CA ILE A 92 -27.31 -19.65 -4.08
C ILE A 92 -26.89 -19.43 -5.54
N LEU A 93 -27.50 -20.15 -6.50
CA LEU A 93 -27.19 -20.01 -7.93
C LEU A 93 -27.55 -18.63 -8.49
N ALA A 94 -28.63 -18.02 -8.00
CA ALA A 94 -29.02 -16.68 -8.41
C ALA A 94 -28.07 -15.63 -7.81
N MET A 95 -27.65 -15.82 -6.55
CA MET A 95 -26.64 -14.98 -5.91
C MET A 95 -25.31 -15.02 -6.69
N GLU A 96 -24.82 -16.19 -7.11
CA GLU A 96 -23.57 -16.28 -7.89
C GLU A 96 -23.63 -15.49 -9.21
N LYS A 97 -24.80 -15.46 -9.86
CA LYS A 97 -25.00 -14.66 -11.08
C LYS A 97 -24.94 -13.17 -10.80
N GLU A 98 -25.47 -12.72 -9.67
CA GLU A 98 -25.42 -11.31 -9.26
C GLU A 98 -24.03 -10.89 -8.78
N VAL A 99 -23.30 -11.77 -8.08
CA VAL A 99 -21.90 -11.50 -7.68
C VAL A 99 -21.00 -11.30 -8.91
N LYS A 100 -21.22 -12.03 -10.00
CA LYS A 100 -20.43 -11.87 -11.25
C LYS A 100 -20.64 -10.53 -11.97
N LYS A 101 -21.67 -9.76 -11.60
CA LYS A 101 -21.96 -8.44 -12.19
C LYS A 101 -21.33 -7.27 -11.42
N ILE A 102 -20.80 -7.53 -10.23
CA ILE A 102 -20.17 -6.54 -9.33
C ILE A 102 -18.65 -6.59 -9.52
#